data_AF-A0A1W9SX26-F1
#
_entry.id   AF-A0A1W9SX26-F1
#
_cell.length_a   1.000
_cell.length_b   1.000
_cell.length_c   1.000
_cell.angle_alpha   90.00
_cell.angle_beta   90.00
_cell.angle_gamma   90.00
#
_symmetry.space_group_name_H-M   'P 1'
#
loop_
_entity.id
_entity.type
_entity.pdbx_description
1 polymer ?
#
loop_
_entity_poly.entity_id
_entity_poly.type
_entity_poly.pdbx_seq_one_letter_code
_entity_poly.pdbx_strand_id
1 'polypeptide(L)'
;MKKLNIFFDKLSERMYNENNLSDVTWAIMETIGNKFKTDFLEFIFNIHINHNEPIEVIREYTEHSSSVRPDFYFNVNNTEFIVEIKKYDKDKHEDYLELFPNCKYGFLSIYTFSHPEINTKTWNDFYQSVKNKLDNYSDTDKILLSAYLDYVKNICNIIKFEKMDLSKLQSLYYFDKLIEKTINSASTEKYEMSIYRNNIKADRTGKYIELFHKKHKKKIYPWLGVFYNENDLNIYVNYRVEEGWCDTITGKMHKNEELTIKFTEKFKNYNCEFWENAIWIGMNKDDFDNFNKANTKKQAEILETFYYKILNITETFFI
;
A
#
# COMPACT_ATOMS: atom_id res chain seq x y z
N MET A 1 -6.02 4.38 -30.97
CA MET A 1 -5.16 4.11 -29.80
C MET A 1 -4.63 5.38 -29.14
N LYS A 2 -3.71 6.17 -29.74
CA LYS A 2 -3.11 7.36 -29.08
C LYS A 2 -4.10 8.38 -28.48
N LYS A 3 -5.21 8.71 -29.16
CA LYS A 3 -6.17 9.72 -28.65
C LYS A 3 -6.92 9.28 -27.40
N LEU A 4 -7.24 7.99 -27.26
CA LEU A 4 -7.97 7.48 -26.11
C LEU A 4 -7.06 7.45 -24.86
N ASN A 5 -5.82 7.01 -25.00
CA ASN A 5 -4.84 7.08 -23.91
C ASN A 5 -4.60 8.54 -23.48
N ILE A 6 -4.45 9.47 -24.43
CA ILE A 6 -4.34 10.91 -24.11
C ILE A 6 -5.58 11.40 -23.36
N PHE A 7 -6.78 10.99 -23.78
CA PHE A 7 -8.01 11.37 -23.09
C PHE A 7 -8.02 10.88 -21.64
N PHE A 8 -7.74 9.60 -21.39
CA PHE A 8 -7.71 9.03 -20.03
C PHE A 8 -6.57 9.58 -19.17
N ASP A 9 -5.42 9.88 -19.78
CA ASP A 9 -4.31 10.56 -19.10
C ASP A 9 -4.75 11.95 -18.62
N LYS A 10 -5.35 12.76 -19.50
CA LYS A 10 -5.92 14.06 -19.13
C LYS A 10 -7.11 13.98 -18.17
N LEU A 11 -7.89 12.91 -18.26
CA LEU A 11 -8.97 12.64 -17.30
C LEU A 11 -8.39 12.39 -15.91
N SER A 12 -7.30 11.61 -15.81
CA SER A 12 -6.65 11.30 -14.53
C SER A 12 -6.05 12.52 -13.83
N GLU A 13 -5.68 13.57 -14.59
CA GLU A 13 -5.20 14.85 -14.03
C GLU A 13 -6.34 15.67 -13.37
N ARG A 14 -7.60 15.43 -13.74
CA ARG A 14 -8.76 16.25 -13.34
C ARG A 14 -9.76 15.51 -12.46
N MET A 15 -9.93 14.22 -12.71
CA MET A 15 -10.90 13.34 -12.06
C MET A 15 -10.20 12.35 -11.14
N TYR A 16 -9.40 12.85 -10.20
CA TYR A 16 -8.45 12.03 -9.42
C TYR A 16 -8.96 11.58 -8.05
N ASN A 17 -10.15 12.02 -7.61
CA ASN A 17 -10.68 11.66 -6.30
C ASN A 17 -11.33 10.25 -6.28
N GLU A 18 -11.74 9.79 -5.11
CA GLU A 18 -12.31 8.46 -4.87
C GLU A 18 -13.61 8.24 -5.68
N ASN A 19 -14.58 9.15 -5.57
CA ASN A 19 -15.85 9.06 -6.29
C ASN A 19 -15.63 9.05 -7.81
N ASN A 20 -14.69 9.85 -8.32
CA ASN A 20 -14.36 9.85 -9.74
C ASN A 20 -13.76 8.52 -10.23
N LEU A 21 -12.93 7.86 -9.40
CA LEU A 21 -12.43 6.53 -9.72
C LEU A 21 -13.58 5.53 -9.80
N SER A 22 -14.54 5.62 -8.89
CA SER A 22 -15.74 4.79 -8.86
C SER A 22 -16.65 5.03 -10.06
N ASP A 23 -16.95 6.29 -10.39
CA ASP A 23 -17.79 6.68 -11.52
C ASP A 23 -17.21 6.23 -12.87
N VAL A 24 -15.91 6.43 -13.07
CA VAL A 24 -15.24 5.99 -14.31
C VAL A 24 -15.19 4.47 -14.39
N THR A 25 -15.00 3.78 -13.25
CA THR A 25 -15.03 2.30 -13.20
C THR A 25 -16.42 1.77 -13.57
N TRP A 26 -17.49 2.37 -13.05
CA TRP A 26 -18.86 2.03 -13.43
C TRP A 26 -19.13 2.32 -14.91
N ALA A 27 -18.68 3.46 -15.44
CA ALA A 27 -18.85 3.78 -16.85
C ALA A 27 -18.17 2.72 -17.76
N ILE A 28 -17.02 2.19 -17.35
CA ILE A 28 -16.35 1.10 -18.06
C ILE A 28 -17.13 -0.23 -17.94
N MET A 29 -17.69 -0.53 -16.77
CA MET A 29 -18.58 -1.70 -16.58
C MET A 29 -19.81 -1.65 -17.47
N GLU A 30 -20.46 -0.49 -17.57
CA GLU A 30 -21.63 -0.32 -18.43
C GLU A 30 -21.26 -0.35 -19.92
N THR A 31 -20.09 0.19 -20.29
CA THR A 31 -19.65 0.23 -21.68
C THR A 31 -19.25 -1.15 -22.20
N ILE A 32 -18.49 -1.93 -21.42
CA ILE A 32 -18.02 -3.27 -21.83
C ILE A 32 -19.07 -4.34 -21.52
N GLY A 33 -19.92 -4.09 -20.51
CA GLY A 33 -21.01 -4.96 -20.12
C GLY A 33 -20.57 -6.15 -19.27
N ASN A 34 -21.34 -7.23 -19.38
CA ASN A 34 -21.29 -8.38 -18.47
C ASN A 34 -19.90 -8.98 -18.28
N LYS A 35 -19.11 -9.10 -19.35
CA LYS A 35 -17.80 -9.74 -19.25
C LYS A 35 -16.89 -9.04 -18.24
N PHE A 36 -16.85 -7.71 -18.25
CA PHE A 36 -16.03 -6.95 -17.32
C PHE A 36 -16.64 -6.92 -15.91
N LYS A 37 -17.97 -6.85 -15.81
CA LYS A 37 -18.68 -6.99 -14.52
C LYS A 37 -18.37 -8.33 -13.84
N THR A 38 -18.38 -9.42 -14.61
CA THR A 38 -17.97 -10.76 -14.15
C THR A 38 -16.53 -10.74 -13.67
N ASP A 39 -15.59 -10.30 -14.52
CA ASP A 39 -14.16 -10.27 -14.16
C ASP A 39 -13.88 -9.43 -12.91
N PHE A 40 -14.62 -8.35 -12.72
CA PHE A 40 -14.54 -7.49 -11.54
C PHE A 40 -15.01 -8.21 -10.26
N LEU A 41 -16.20 -8.82 -10.28
CA LEU A 41 -16.74 -9.55 -9.14
C LEU A 41 -15.92 -10.80 -8.80
N GLU A 42 -15.52 -11.59 -9.79
CA GLU A 42 -14.67 -12.75 -9.59
C GLU A 42 -13.32 -12.37 -8.96
N PHE A 43 -12.73 -11.25 -9.38
CA PHE A 43 -11.50 -10.75 -8.79
C PHE A 43 -11.65 -10.37 -7.31
N ILE A 44 -12.75 -9.68 -6.97
CA ILE A 44 -12.99 -9.20 -5.59
C ILE A 44 -13.32 -10.37 -4.67
N PHE A 45 -14.27 -11.21 -5.06
CA PHE A 45 -14.85 -12.22 -4.18
C PHE A 45 -14.23 -13.61 -4.32
N ASN A 46 -13.27 -13.81 -5.24
CA ASN A 46 -12.70 -15.12 -5.58
C ASN A 46 -13.77 -16.19 -5.84
N ILE A 47 -14.86 -15.78 -6.49
CA ILE A 47 -15.96 -16.65 -6.91
C ILE A 47 -15.86 -16.93 -8.40
N HIS A 48 -16.65 -17.89 -8.87
CA HIS A 48 -16.92 -18.06 -10.28
C HIS A 48 -18.34 -17.59 -10.58
N ILE A 49 -18.50 -16.74 -11.59
CA ILE A 49 -19.81 -16.30 -12.08
C ILE A 49 -19.93 -16.74 -13.53
N ASN A 50 -21.10 -17.28 -13.89
CA ASN A 50 -21.38 -17.64 -15.27
C ASN A 50 -21.49 -16.37 -16.13
N HIS A 51 -20.60 -16.23 -17.12
CA HIS A 51 -20.52 -15.04 -17.99
C HIS A 51 -21.81 -14.71 -18.77
N ASN A 52 -22.75 -15.67 -18.88
CA ASN A 52 -24.03 -15.46 -19.57
C ASN A 52 -25.12 -14.87 -18.66
N GLU A 53 -24.88 -14.77 -17.35
CA GLU A 53 -25.86 -14.25 -16.40
C GLU A 53 -25.85 -12.71 -16.43
N PRO A 54 -27.02 -12.05 -16.55
CA PRO A 54 -27.09 -10.59 -16.50
C PRO A 54 -26.62 -10.10 -15.13
N ILE A 55 -25.70 -9.13 -15.13
CA ILE A 55 -25.20 -8.48 -13.91
C ILE A 55 -25.69 -7.04 -13.92
N GLU A 56 -26.60 -6.73 -12.99
CA GLU A 56 -26.98 -5.36 -12.69
C GLU A 56 -25.95 -4.73 -11.76
N VAL A 57 -25.57 -3.48 -12.02
CA VAL A 57 -24.71 -2.68 -11.15
C VAL A 57 -25.31 -1.29 -10.95
N ILE A 58 -25.48 -0.92 -9.69
CA ILE A 58 -26.04 0.37 -9.28
C ILE A 58 -24.98 1.13 -8.49
N ARG A 59 -24.72 2.38 -8.88
CA ARG A 59 -23.86 3.31 -8.13
C ARG A 59 -24.62 3.90 -6.94
N GLU A 60 -23.93 4.08 -5.83
CA GLU A 60 -24.43 4.80 -4.65
C GLU A 60 -25.82 4.31 -4.19
N TYR A 61 -26.01 2.99 -4.19
CA TYR A 61 -27.29 2.38 -3.85
C TYR A 61 -27.73 2.76 -2.42
N THR A 62 -29.00 3.09 -2.25
CA THR A 62 -29.55 3.41 -0.92
C THR A 62 -30.63 2.42 -0.57
N GLU A 63 -30.42 1.68 0.51
CA GLU A 63 -31.50 0.99 1.21
C GLU A 63 -31.94 1.81 2.42
N HIS A 64 -33.25 1.86 2.68
CA HIS A 64 -33.84 2.40 3.91
C HIS A 64 -33.58 3.88 4.26
N SER A 65 -33.39 4.77 3.26
CA SER A 65 -33.14 6.20 3.50
C SER A 65 -31.89 6.49 4.35
N SER A 66 -30.94 5.55 4.39
CA SER A 66 -29.65 5.73 5.05
C SER A 66 -28.76 6.73 4.28
N SER A 67 -27.88 7.43 5.00
CA SER A 67 -26.81 8.21 4.39
C SER A 67 -25.65 7.33 3.89
N VAL A 68 -25.64 6.05 4.26
CA VAL A 68 -24.61 5.07 3.91
C VAL A 68 -24.94 4.47 2.54
N ARG A 69 -24.00 4.56 1.59
CA ARG A 69 -24.21 4.25 0.17
C ARG A 69 -22.96 3.57 -0.40
N PRO A 70 -22.98 2.25 -0.63
CA PRO A 70 -21.82 1.58 -1.18
C PRO A 70 -21.55 2.13 -2.58
N ASP A 71 -20.26 2.17 -2.94
CA ASP A 71 -19.87 2.62 -4.27
C ASP A 71 -20.57 1.82 -5.37
N PHE A 72 -20.60 0.50 -5.24
CA PHE A 72 -21.34 -0.37 -6.14
C PHE A 72 -22.19 -1.35 -5.37
N TYR A 73 -23.43 -1.52 -5.81
CA TYR A 73 -24.29 -2.63 -5.48
C TYR A 73 -24.48 -3.48 -6.74
N PHE A 74 -24.29 -4.79 -6.62
CA PHE A 74 -24.51 -5.76 -7.69
C PHE A 74 -25.55 -6.79 -7.27
N ASN A 75 -26.38 -7.21 -8.23
CA ASN A 75 -27.26 -8.36 -8.07
C ASN A 75 -26.96 -9.38 -9.17
N VAL A 76 -26.60 -10.59 -8.76
CA VAL A 76 -26.34 -11.73 -9.65
C VAL A 76 -27.12 -12.93 -9.12
N ASN A 77 -28.17 -13.35 -9.83
CA ASN A 77 -29.00 -14.49 -9.46
C ASN A 77 -29.47 -14.48 -7.98
N ASN A 78 -30.02 -13.36 -7.50
CA ASN A 78 -30.43 -13.16 -6.11
C ASN A 78 -29.29 -13.24 -5.08
N THR A 79 -28.03 -13.21 -5.53
CA THR A 79 -26.89 -12.95 -4.65
C THR A 79 -26.52 -11.49 -4.78
N GLU A 80 -26.53 -10.79 -3.66
CA GLU A 80 -26.22 -9.37 -3.60
C GLU A 80 -24.77 -9.18 -3.17
N PHE A 81 -24.11 -8.21 -3.81
CA PHE A 81 -22.75 -7.83 -3.50
C PHE A 81 -22.69 -6.33 -3.35
N ILE A 82 -21.96 -5.88 -2.33
CA ILE A 82 -21.60 -4.46 -2.20
C ILE A 82 -20.08 -4.34 -2.30
N VAL A 83 -19.63 -3.30 -2.98
CA VAL A 83 -18.21 -3.00 -3.13
C VAL A 83 -17.98 -1.54 -2.78
N GLU A 84 -17.04 -1.30 -1.87
CA GLU A 84 -16.54 0.03 -1.52
C GLU A 84 -15.16 0.26 -2.14
N ILE A 85 -14.93 1.44 -2.72
CA ILE A 85 -13.63 1.84 -3.25
C ILE A 85 -12.98 2.84 -2.30
N LYS A 86 -11.74 2.59 -1.86
CA LYS A 86 -10.97 3.55 -1.04
C LYS A 86 -9.62 3.96 -1.65
N LYS A 87 -9.32 5.26 -1.61
CA LYS A 87 -8.00 5.81 -1.95
C LYS A 87 -7.20 6.23 -0.73
N TYR A 88 -7.79 7.00 0.19
CA TYR A 88 -7.01 7.65 1.25
C TYR A 88 -7.58 7.39 2.62
N ASP A 89 -8.90 7.32 2.73
CA ASP A 89 -9.56 7.07 3.99
C ASP A 89 -9.49 5.58 4.33
N LYS A 90 -9.14 5.30 5.59
CA LYS A 90 -9.20 3.96 6.17
C LYS A 90 -10.54 3.70 6.85
N ASP A 91 -11.46 4.67 6.86
CA ASP A 91 -12.84 4.45 7.26
C ASP A 91 -13.42 3.31 6.42
N LYS A 92 -13.93 2.34 7.14
CA LYS A 92 -14.33 1.04 6.64
C LYS A 92 -15.83 0.98 6.42
N HIS A 93 -16.55 2.00 6.93
CA HIS A 93 -18.00 2.00 7.01
C HIS A 93 -18.51 0.63 7.48
N GLU A 94 -18.05 0.18 8.66
CA GLU A 94 -18.44 -1.12 9.24
C GLU A 94 -19.97 -1.24 9.37
N ASP A 95 -20.68 -0.10 9.42
CA ASP A 95 -22.13 0.04 9.32
C ASP A 95 -22.76 -0.74 8.14
N TYR A 96 -22.01 -0.97 7.05
CA TYR A 96 -22.47 -1.79 5.92
C TYR A 96 -22.80 -3.23 6.33
N LEU A 97 -22.07 -3.80 7.29
CA LEU A 97 -22.32 -5.18 7.77
C LEU A 97 -23.67 -5.28 8.47
N GLU A 98 -24.11 -4.21 9.13
CA GLU A 98 -25.43 -4.14 9.78
C GLU A 98 -26.54 -3.77 8.81
N LEU A 99 -26.27 -2.84 7.88
CA LEU A 99 -27.27 -2.33 6.93
C LEU A 99 -27.54 -3.29 5.76
N PHE A 100 -26.55 -4.09 5.36
CA PHE A 100 -26.64 -5.04 4.25
C PHE A 100 -26.24 -6.46 4.69
N PRO A 101 -26.94 -7.06 5.68
CA PRO A 101 -26.50 -8.29 6.33
C PRO A 101 -26.50 -9.53 5.42
N ASN A 102 -27.23 -9.47 4.29
CA ASN A 102 -27.29 -10.56 3.31
C ASN A 102 -26.32 -10.35 2.12
N CYS A 103 -25.70 -9.18 2.02
CA CYS A 103 -24.77 -8.88 0.95
C CYS A 103 -23.38 -9.44 1.24
N LYS A 104 -22.69 -9.88 0.19
CA LYS A 104 -21.25 -10.11 0.25
C LYS A 104 -20.52 -8.77 0.14
N TYR A 105 -19.65 -8.47 1.11
CA TYR A 105 -18.91 -7.20 1.12
C TYR A 105 -17.50 -7.35 0.54
N GLY A 106 -17.21 -6.55 -0.49
CA GLY A 106 -15.90 -6.35 -1.09
C GLY A 106 -15.35 -4.95 -0.84
N PHE A 107 -14.04 -4.85 -0.69
CA PHE A 107 -13.35 -3.59 -0.44
C PHE A 107 -12.11 -3.48 -1.32
N LEU A 108 -12.09 -2.50 -2.22
CA LEU A 108 -11.02 -2.30 -3.19
C LEU A 108 -10.28 -1.00 -2.89
N SER A 109 -9.04 -1.10 -2.43
CA SER A 109 -8.28 0.08 -2.01
C SER A 109 -6.88 0.18 -2.60
N ILE A 110 -6.20 1.31 -2.43
CA ILE A 110 -4.79 1.45 -2.88
C ILE A 110 -3.78 0.85 -1.88
N TYR A 111 -4.25 0.43 -0.71
CA TYR A 111 -3.44 -0.13 0.37
C TYR A 111 -3.89 -1.55 0.72
N THR A 112 -3.07 -2.29 1.44
CA THR A 112 -3.45 -3.63 1.91
C THR A 112 -4.22 -3.49 3.21
N PHE A 113 -5.34 -4.19 3.29
CA PHE A 113 -6.19 -4.27 4.48
C PHE A 113 -6.65 -5.72 4.63
N SER A 114 -6.91 -6.16 5.85
CA SER A 114 -7.43 -7.48 6.15
C SER A 114 -8.55 -7.35 7.16
N HIS A 115 -9.69 -7.94 6.84
CA HIS A 115 -10.86 -8.03 7.71
C HIS A 115 -11.44 -9.45 7.61
N PRO A 116 -11.86 -10.07 8.72
CA PRO A 116 -12.37 -11.44 8.69
C PRO A 116 -13.63 -11.60 7.83
N GLU A 117 -14.47 -10.56 7.76
CA GLU A 117 -15.79 -10.62 7.11
C GLU A 117 -15.86 -9.87 5.76
N ILE A 118 -14.77 -9.20 5.34
CA ILE A 118 -14.76 -8.37 4.12
C ILE A 118 -13.71 -8.91 3.15
N ASN A 119 -14.12 -9.07 1.88
CA ASN A 119 -13.21 -9.47 0.80
C ASN A 119 -12.37 -8.27 0.39
N THR A 120 -11.11 -8.25 0.82
CA THR A 120 -10.21 -7.10 0.63
C THR A 120 -9.25 -7.34 -0.53
N LYS A 121 -9.17 -6.35 -1.44
CA LYS A 121 -8.28 -6.37 -2.60
C LYS A 121 -7.63 -5.02 -2.83
N THR A 122 -6.57 -4.99 -3.63
CA THR A 122 -5.92 -3.74 -4.02
C THR A 122 -6.14 -3.35 -5.48
N TRP A 123 -6.17 -2.05 -5.77
CA TRP A 123 -6.18 -1.52 -7.14
C TRP A 123 -4.96 -1.96 -7.95
N ASN A 124 -3.81 -2.16 -7.30
CA ASN A 124 -2.64 -2.73 -7.95
C ASN A 124 -2.93 -4.15 -8.44
N ASP A 125 -3.53 -5.00 -7.60
CA ASP A 125 -3.85 -6.38 -7.97
C ASP A 125 -4.96 -6.44 -9.02
N PHE A 126 -5.94 -5.54 -8.94
CA PHE A 126 -6.97 -5.39 -9.96
C PHE A 126 -6.37 -5.01 -11.32
N TYR A 127 -5.48 -4.01 -11.33
CA TYR A 127 -4.76 -3.60 -12.54
C TYR A 127 -4.02 -4.77 -13.18
N GLN A 128 -3.29 -5.57 -12.38
CA GLN A 128 -2.57 -6.74 -12.92
C GLN A 128 -3.54 -7.82 -13.42
N SER A 129 -4.63 -8.08 -12.69
CA SER A 129 -5.66 -9.06 -13.05
C SER A 129 -6.28 -8.75 -14.41
N VAL A 130 -6.77 -7.51 -14.61
CA VAL A 130 -7.38 -7.08 -15.87
C VAL A 130 -6.34 -7.07 -16.98
N LYS A 131 -5.13 -6.57 -16.72
CA LYS A 131 -4.04 -6.54 -17.71
C LYS A 131 -3.70 -7.93 -18.25
N ASN A 132 -3.66 -8.94 -17.39
CA ASN A 132 -3.39 -10.33 -17.78
C ASN A 132 -4.56 -10.97 -18.55
N LYS A 133 -5.77 -10.44 -18.41
CA LYS A 133 -6.98 -10.89 -19.12
C LYS A 133 -7.29 -10.11 -20.40
N LEU A 134 -6.52 -9.07 -20.75
CA LEU A 134 -6.81 -8.20 -21.90
C LEU A 134 -7.00 -8.94 -23.22
N ASP A 135 -6.25 -10.02 -23.45
CA ASP A 135 -6.36 -10.83 -24.67
C ASP A 135 -7.66 -11.64 -24.76
N ASN A 136 -8.43 -11.72 -23.67
CA ASN A 136 -9.73 -12.40 -23.66
C ASN A 136 -10.87 -11.48 -24.12
N TYR A 137 -10.61 -10.20 -24.37
CA TYR A 137 -11.59 -9.19 -24.78
C TYR A 137 -11.57 -8.96 -26.29
N SER A 138 -12.65 -8.39 -26.82
CA SER A 138 -12.67 -7.92 -28.22
C SER A 138 -11.60 -6.85 -28.44
N ASP A 139 -11.15 -6.65 -29.68
CA ASP A 139 -10.14 -5.63 -29.98
C ASP A 139 -10.57 -4.23 -29.51
N THR A 140 -11.86 -3.91 -29.66
CA THR A 140 -12.43 -2.63 -29.22
C THR A 140 -12.39 -2.49 -27.69
N ASP A 141 -12.86 -3.50 -26.96
CA ASP A 141 -12.88 -3.48 -25.50
C ASP A 141 -11.46 -3.49 -24.93
N LYS A 142 -10.55 -4.25 -25.55
CA LYS A 142 -9.14 -4.30 -25.18
C LYS A 142 -8.48 -2.92 -25.29
N ILE A 143 -8.78 -2.15 -26.34
CA ILE A 143 -8.29 -0.78 -26.49
C ILE A 143 -8.83 0.12 -25.37
N LEU A 144 -10.14 0.02 -25.08
CA LEU A 144 -10.77 0.81 -24.03
C LEU A 144 -10.23 0.47 -22.63
N LEU A 145 -10.14 -0.81 -22.30
CA LEU A 145 -9.57 -1.30 -21.04
C LEU A 145 -8.11 -0.89 -20.90
N SER A 146 -7.32 -0.94 -21.96
CA SER A 146 -5.93 -0.51 -21.90
C SER A 146 -5.82 0.96 -21.51
N ALA A 147 -6.68 1.83 -22.08
CA ALA A 147 -6.70 3.25 -21.74
C ALA A 147 -7.27 3.52 -20.33
N TYR A 148 -8.29 2.76 -19.91
CA TYR A 148 -8.80 2.80 -18.54
C TYR A 148 -7.75 2.35 -17.51
N LEU A 149 -6.96 1.32 -17.83
CA LEU A 149 -5.87 0.87 -16.96
C LEU A 149 -4.78 1.94 -16.81
N ASP A 150 -4.51 2.75 -17.84
CA ASP A 150 -3.63 3.91 -17.71
C ASP A 150 -4.21 4.96 -16.73
N TYR A 151 -5.53 5.20 -16.77
CA TYR A 151 -6.22 6.06 -15.79
C TYR A 151 -6.15 5.52 -14.36
N VAL A 152 -6.46 4.24 -14.15
CA VAL A 152 -6.35 3.58 -12.83
C VAL A 152 -4.91 3.67 -12.33
N LYS A 153 -3.94 3.39 -13.20
CA LYS A 153 -2.52 3.46 -12.86
C LYS A 153 -2.12 4.85 -12.37
N ASN A 154 -2.56 5.91 -13.05
CA ASN A 154 -2.25 7.28 -12.68
C ASN A 154 -2.93 7.68 -11.35
N ILE A 155 -4.23 7.41 -11.22
CA ILE A 155 -5.01 7.83 -10.03
C ILE A 155 -4.59 7.08 -8.77
N CYS A 156 -4.33 5.78 -8.90
CA CYS A 156 -3.93 4.92 -7.79
C CYS A 156 -2.41 4.92 -7.56
N ASN A 157 -1.66 5.73 -8.30
CA ASN A 157 -0.20 5.78 -8.26
C ASN A 157 0.44 4.38 -8.37
N ILE A 158 -0.07 3.55 -9.28
CA ILE A 158 0.46 2.20 -9.54
C ILE A 158 1.79 2.37 -10.28
N ILE A 159 2.84 2.50 -9.49
CA ILE A 159 4.19 2.71 -9.99
C ILE A 159 4.74 1.37 -10.46
N LYS A 160 5.12 1.34 -11.75
CA LYS A 160 6.00 0.29 -12.25
C LYS A 160 7.39 0.59 -11.69
N PHE A 161 7.72 -0.07 -10.59
CA PHE A 161 9.07 0.01 -10.05
C PHE A 161 10.06 -0.53 -11.08
N GLU A 162 11.08 0.26 -11.37
CA GLU A 162 12.24 -0.22 -12.11
C GLU A 162 13.25 -0.84 -11.15
N LYS A 163 14.20 -1.62 -11.68
CA LYS A 163 15.30 -2.11 -10.86
C LYS A 163 16.07 -0.90 -10.35
N MET A 164 16.18 -0.79 -9.03
CA MET A 164 16.93 0.29 -8.39
C MET A 164 18.42 -0.04 -8.34
N ASP A 165 19.21 1.00 -8.54
CA ASP A 165 20.64 1.05 -8.31
C ASP A 165 20.88 2.32 -7.49
N LEU A 166 21.05 2.18 -6.17
CA LEU A 166 21.05 3.33 -5.25
C LEU A 166 22.23 4.30 -5.46
N SER A 167 23.20 3.93 -6.31
CA SER A 167 24.22 4.87 -6.80
C SER A 167 23.69 5.89 -7.83
N LYS A 168 22.47 5.68 -8.34
CA LYS A 168 21.82 6.55 -9.34
C LYS A 168 20.70 7.36 -8.72
N LEU A 169 20.68 8.65 -9.04
CA LEU A 169 19.68 9.60 -8.52
C LEU A 169 18.23 9.17 -8.83
N GLN A 170 17.96 8.65 -10.02
CA GLN A 170 16.61 8.20 -10.40
C GLN A 170 16.11 7.05 -9.50
N SER A 171 16.99 6.21 -8.98
CA SER A 171 16.63 5.13 -8.06
C SER A 171 16.08 5.65 -6.74
N LEU A 172 16.43 6.87 -6.32
CA LEU A 172 15.87 7.48 -5.12
C LEU A 172 14.36 7.71 -5.24
N TYR A 173 13.85 8.02 -6.43
CA TYR A 173 12.41 8.14 -6.67
C TYR A 173 11.70 6.80 -6.46
N TYR A 174 12.20 5.73 -7.08
CA TYR A 174 11.61 4.40 -6.93
C TYR A 174 11.76 3.87 -5.50
N PHE A 175 12.86 4.20 -4.82
CA PHE A 175 13.08 3.84 -3.44
C PHE A 175 12.11 4.55 -2.48
N ASP A 176 11.91 5.86 -2.65
CA ASP A 176 10.92 6.64 -1.90
C ASP A 176 9.51 6.02 -2.02
N LYS A 177 9.14 5.65 -3.25
CA LYS A 177 7.87 4.99 -3.53
C LYS A 177 7.77 3.57 -2.99
N LEU A 178 8.90 2.88 -2.88
CA LEU A 178 8.94 1.55 -2.30
C LEU A 178 8.74 1.62 -0.79
N ILE A 179 9.28 2.63 -0.12
CA ILE A 179 8.99 2.90 1.29
C ILE A 179 7.48 3.12 1.47
N GLU A 180 6.85 4.00 0.67
CA GLU A 180 5.39 4.24 0.79
C GLU A 180 4.61 2.93 0.65
N LYS A 181 4.93 2.13 -0.36
CA LYS A 181 4.30 0.84 -0.57
C LYS A 181 4.50 -0.08 0.63
N THR A 182 5.73 -0.22 1.11
CA THR A 182 6.09 -1.11 2.24
C THR A 182 5.32 -0.72 3.48
N ILE A 183 5.23 0.57 3.80
CA ILE A 183 4.55 1.05 5.01
C ILE A 183 3.03 0.95 4.88
N ASN A 184 2.48 1.27 3.72
CA ASN A 184 1.04 1.18 3.48
C ASN A 184 0.53 -0.27 3.45
N SER A 185 1.36 -1.23 3.04
CA SER A 185 1.03 -2.66 3.13
C SER A 185 1.25 -3.25 4.52
N ALA A 186 1.97 -2.56 5.40
CA ALA A 186 2.51 -3.15 6.63
C ALA A 186 1.59 -3.14 7.86
N SER A 187 0.27 -2.98 7.71
CA SER A 187 -0.62 -3.11 8.88
C SER A 187 -0.62 -4.55 9.38
N THR A 188 -0.18 -4.75 10.62
CA THR A 188 -0.11 -6.09 11.25
C THR A 188 -1.18 -6.21 12.34
N GLU A 189 -1.35 -7.41 12.90
CA GLU A 189 -2.18 -7.61 14.09
C GLU A 189 -1.72 -6.74 15.27
N LYS A 190 -0.43 -6.41 15.35
CA LYS A 190 0.17 -5.67 16.47
C LYS A 190 0.24 -4.16 16.24
N TYR A 191 0.45 -3.75 15.00
CA TYR A 191 0.80 -2.37 14.65
C TYR A 191 -0.11 -1.79 13.59
N GLU A 192 -0.41 -0.51 13.75
CA GLU A 192 -0.89 0.34 12.66
C GLU A 192 0.26 1.23 12.21
N MET A 193 0.41 1.36 10.89
CA MET A 193 1.48 2.13 10.27
C MET A 193 0.90 3.14 9.30
N SER A 194 1.50 4.33 9.29
CA SER A 194 1.27 5.37 8.30
C SER A 194 2.52 6.22 8.10
N ILE A 195 2.64 6.85 6.95
CA ILE A 195 3.70 7.84 6.72
C ILE A 195 3.35 9.11 7.50
N TYR A 196 4.26 9.54 8.38
CA TYR A 196 4.12 10.77 9.15
C TYR A 196 4.71 11.97 8.41
N ARG A 197 5.97 11.86 7.97
CA ARG A 197 6.71 12.98 7.38
C ARG A 197 7.80 12.53 6.42
N ASN A 198 7.94 13.22 5.28
CA ASN A 198 9.09 13.08 4.40
C ASN A 198 10.29 13.87 4.95
N ASN A 199 11.49 13.29 4.88
CA ASN A 199 12.73 13.94 5.28
C ASN A 199 13.77 13.82 4.17
N ILE A 200 14.12 14.95 3.57
CA ILE A 200 15.16 15.06 2.55
C ILE A 200 16.22 15.99 3.10
N LYS A 201 17.45 15.49 3.19
CA LYS A 201 18.65 16.24 3.53
C LYS A 201 19.70 16.05 2.43
N ALA A 202 20.78 16.83 2.47
CA ALA A 202 21.85 16.75 1.48
C ALA A 202 22.52 15.37 1.42
N ASP A 203 22.52 14.64 2.53
CA ASP A 203 23.22 13.37 2.74
C ASP A 203 22.29 12.14 2.82
N ARG A 204 20.96 12.34 2.85
CA ARG A 204 19.98 11.27 3.04
C ARG A 204 18.57 11.61 2.59
N THR A 205 17.79 10.59 2.26
CA THR A 205 16.36 10.72 1.96
C THR A 205 15.58 9.55 2.58
N GLY A 206 14.37 9.82 3.07
CA GLY A 206 13.51 8.80 3.65
C GLY A 206 12.26 9.38 4.29
N LYS A 207 11.56 8.55 5.06
CA LYS A 207 10.28 8.91 5.69
C LYS A 207 10.25 8.51 7.15
N TYR A 208 9.72 9.42 7.98
CA TYR A 208 9.25 9.09 9.31
C TYR A 208 7.90 8.39 9.22
N ILE A 209 7.74 7.35 10.02
CA ILE A 209 6.60 6.45 10.01
C ILE A 209 5.93 6.55 11.35
N GLU A 210 4.66 6.92 11.41
CA GLU A 210 3.89 6.77 12.65
C GLU A 210 3.61 5.28 12.84
N LEU A 211 4.19 4.70 13.90
CA LEU A 211 3.96 3.33 14.30
C LEU A 211 3.17 3.33 15.60
N PHE A 212 1.91 2.92 15.52
CA PHE A 212 1.02 2.80 16.67
C PHE A 212 0.92 1.34 17.13
N HIS A 213 1.31 1.06 18.36
CA HIS A 213 1.19 -0.26 18.96
C HIS A 213 -0.21 -0.46 19.55
N LYS A 214 -1.02 -1.34 18.94
CA LYS A 214 -2.45 -1.54 19.29
C LYS A 214 -2.68 -1.95 20.75
N LYS A 215 -1.85 -2.86 21.29
CA LYS A 215 -1.90 -3.32 22.70
C LYS A 215 -1.47 -2.26 23.71
N HIS A 216 -0.32 -1.62 23.51
CA HIS A 216 0.24 -0.67 24.48
C HIS A 216 -0.28 0.75 24.32
N LYS A 217 -1.04 1.03 23.25
CA LYS A 217 -1.60 2.34 22.91
C LYS A 217 -0.54 3.44 22.87
N LYS A 218 0.67 3.10 22.40
CA LYS A 218 1.81 4.02 22.26
C LYS A 218 2.14 4.25 20.79
N LYS A 219 2.60 5.46 20.50
CA LYS A 219 3.12 5.88 19.18
C LYS A 219 4.61 6.14 19.26
N ILE A 220 5.31 5.82 18.18
CA ILE A 220 6.68 6.22 17.90
C ILE A 220 6.85 6.56 16.44
N TYR A 221 7.93 7.28 16.13
CA TYR A 221 8.20 7.78 14.78
C TYR A 221 9.59 7.38 14.26
N PRO A 222 9.82 6.09 13.97
CA PRO A 222 11.05 5.65 13.34
C PRO A 222 11.14 6.22 11.93
N TRP A 223 12.37 6.43 11.47
CA TRP A 223 12.67 6.81 10.09
C TRP A 223 13.20 5.62 9.32
N LEU A 224 12.75 5.43 8.08
CA LEU A 224 13.29 4.48 7.12
C LEU A 224 13.77 5.26 5.90
N GLY A 225 15.00 5.01 5.45
CA GLY A 225 15.55 5.70 4.29
C GLY A 225 16.92 5.21 3.89
N VAL A 226 17.58 6.02 3.05
CA VAL A 226 18.91 5.76 2.50
C VAL A 226 19.84 6.95 2.79
N PHE A 227 21.05 6.65 3.22
CA PHE A 227 22.18 7.59 3.25
C PHE A 227 22.98 7.46 1.96
N TYR A 228 23.51 8.56 1.46
CA TYR A 228 24.29 8.61 0.22
C TYR A 228 25.37 9.69 0.27
N ASN A 229 26.20 9.69 1.32
CA ASN A 229 27.32 10.62 1.43
C ASN A 229 28.62 10.00 0.89
N GLU A 230 29.71 10.77 0.88
CA GLU A 230 31.02 10.33 0.35
C GLU A 230 31.57 9.07 1.03
N ASN A 231 31.14 8.79 2.25
CA ASN A 231 31.65 7.70 3.09
C ASN A 231 30.63 6.56 3.28
N ASP A 232 29.37 6.76 2.93
CA ASP A 232 28.30 5.79 3.20
C ASP A 232 27.16 5.84 2.17
N LEU A 233 26.86 4.66 1.64
CA LEU A 233 25.69 4.39 0.80
C LEU A 233 24.99 3.13 1.34
N ASN A 234 23.95 3.32 2.15
CA ASN A 234 23.24 2.20 2.77
C ASN A 234 21.80 2.59 3.18
N ILE A 235 20.95 1.57 3.36
CA ILE A 235 19.56 1.70 3.83
C ILE A 235 19.55 1.56 5.35
N TYR A 236 18.86 2.47 6.04
CA TYR A 236 18.83 2.54 7.50
C TYR A 236 17.39 2.64 8.03
N VAL A 237 17.19 2.03 9.21
CA VAL A 237 16.13 2.40 10.13
C VAL A 237 16.73 3.23 11.26
N ASN A 238 16.06 4.31 11.64
CA ASN A 238 16.50 5.21 12.68
C ASN A 238 15.43 5.44 13.75
N TYR A 239 15.87 5.41 15.00
CA TYR A 239 15.08 5.82 16.15
C TYR A 239 15.75 7.03 16.77
N ARG A 240 15.09 8.19 16.77
CA ARG A 240 15.66 9.45 17.27
C ARG A 240 14.82 10.02 18.42
N VAL A 241 15.49 10.61 19.41
CA VAL A 241 14.90 11.33 20.57
C VAL A 241 14.28 12.69 20.18
N GLU A 242 14.35 13.10 18.91
CA GLU A 242 13.84 14.38 18.43
C GLU A 242 12.34 14.49 18.74
N GLU A 243 11.95 15.57 19.42
CA GLU A 243 10.57 15.81 19.89
C GLU A 243 9.97 14.68 20.77
N GLY A 244 10.82 13.84 21.37
CA GLY A 244 10.40 12.69 22.18
C GLY A 244 9.90 11.49 21.37
N TRP A 245 10.05 11.51 20.04
CA TRP A 245 9.43 10.56 19.12
C TRP A 245 9.79 9.09 19.34
N CYS A 246 10.97 8.80 19.88
CA CYS A 246 11.42 7.42 20.16
C CYS A 246 11.99 7.26 21.58
N ASP A 247 11.65 8.15 22.51
CA ASP A 247 12.21 8.16 23.88
C ASP A 247 12.04 6.84 24.63
N THR A 248 10.97 6.11 24.32
CA THR A 248 10.70 4.80 24.90
C THR A 248 11.74 3.74 24.53
N ILE A 249 12.52 3.95 23.47
CA ILE A 249 13.62 3.08 23.03
C ILE A 249 14.95 3.76 23.33
N THR A 250 15.24 4.85 22.62
CA THR A 250 16.54 5.50 22.60
C THR A 250 16.84 6.17 23.93
N GLY A 251 15.84 6.81 24.53
CA GLY A 251 15.94 7.41 25.86
C GLY A 251 16.22 6.39 26.97
N LYS A 252 15.67 5.16 26.87
CA LYS A 252 16.01 4.06 27.81
C LYS A 252 17.45 3.59 27.61
N MET A 253 17.91 3.46 26.37
CA MET A 253 19.27 2.98 26.06
C MET A 253 20.34 3.97 26.49
N HIS A 254 20.15 5.27 26.23
CA HIS A 254 21.08 6.31 26.72
C HIS A 254 21.25 6.32 28.24
N LYS A 255 20.27 5.82 29.00
CA LYS A 255 20.28 5.79 30.47
C LYS A 255 20.71 4.45 31.06
N ASN A 256 20.86 3.40 30.23
CA ASN A 256 21.13 2.04 30.70
C ASN A 256 22.12 1.33 29.77
N GLU A 257 23.36 1.21 30.23
CA GLU A 257 24.47 0.59 29.50
C GLU A 257 24.22 -0.91 29.24
N GLU A 258 23.71 -1.65 30.22
CA GLU A 258 23.41 -3.08 30.06
C GLU A 258 22.34 -3.31 28.98
N LEU A 259 21.33 -2.45 28.94
CA LEU A 259 20.29 -2.49 27.91
C LEU A 259 20.86 -2.16 26.53
N THR A 260 21.80 -1.22 26.46
CA THR A 260 22.50 -0.84 25.23
C THR A 260 23.34 -1.99 24.68
N ILE A 261 24.05 -2.71 25.55
CA ILE A 261 24.82 -3.91 25.18
C ILE A 261 23.87 -4.98 24.64
N LYS A 262 22.81 -5.32 25.38
CA LYS A 262 21.78 -6.29 24.95
C LYS A 262 21.14 -5.93 23.61
N PHE A 263 20.86 -4.65 23.39
CA PHE A 263 20.32 -4.16 22.13
C PHE A 263 21.32 -4.35 20.98
N THR A 264 22.56 -3.91 21.17
CA THR A 264 23.61 -4.02 20.16
C THR A 264 23.89 -5.49 19.80
N GLU A 265 23.87 -6.40 20.78
CA GLU A 265 24.00 -7.84 20.54
C GLU A 265 22.89 -8.41 19.65
N LYS A 266 21.65 -7.94 19.82
CA LYS A 266 20.52 -8.34 18.95
C LYS A 266 20.69 -7.85 17.51
N PHE A 267 21.41 -6.75 17.32
CA PHE A 267 21.71 -6.16 16.02
C PHE A 267 23.14 -6.42 15.52
N LYS A 268 23.87 -7.37 16.10
CA LYS A 268 25.28 -7.67 15.73
C LYS A 268 25.50 -8.01 14.25
N ASN A 269 24.44 -8.43 13.55
CA ASN A 269 24.46 -8.74 12.12
C ASN A 269 24.01 -7.55 11.26
N TYR A 270 23.96 -6.34 11.81
CA TYR A 270 23.57 -5.09 11.16
C TYR A 270 24.59 -4.01 11.49
N ASN A 271 24.60 -2.92 10.70
CA ASN A 271 25.42 -1.77 11.05
C ASN A 271 24.70 -0.91 12.11
N CYS A 272 24.89 -1.21 13.40
CA CYS A 272 24.21 -0.53 14.49
C CYS A 272 25.11 0.55 15.10
N GLU A 273 24.70 1.81 14.97
CA GLU A 273 25.46 2.97 15.44
C GLU A 273 24.63 3.89 16.34
N PHE A 274 25.24 4.41 17.39
CA PHE A 274 24.65 5.40 18.30
C PHE A 274 25.24 6.77 17.98
N TRP A 275 24.44 7.66 17.40
CA TRP A 275 24.90 8.97 16.95
C TRP A 275 23.77 10.02 17.01
N GLU A 276 24.10 11.23 17.46
CA GLU A 276 23.15 12.37 17.57
C GLU A 276 21.83 12.06 18.32
N ASN A 277 21.90 11.46 19.51
CA ASN A 277 20.71 11.04 20.27
C ASN A 277 19.77 10.12 19.47
N ALA A 278 20.36 9.30 18.60
CA ALA A 278 19.65 8.39 17.75
C ALA A 278 20.40 7.06 17.63
N ILE A 279 19.63 6.04 17.28
CA ILE A 279 20.14 4.71 16.96
C ILE A 279 19.89 4.51 15.48
N TRP A 280 20.96 4.25 14.73
CA TRP A 280 20.95 3.95 13.31
C TRP A 280 21.22 2.47 13.13
N ILE A 281 20.34 1.79 12.41
CA ILE A 281 20.48 0.37 12.12
C ILE A 281 20.49 0.21 10.62
N GLY A 282 21.68 0.02 10.06
CA GLY A 282 21.92 -0.15 8.65
C GLY A 282 21.75 -1.60 8.22
N MET A 283 21.27 -1.78 7.00
CA MET A 283 21.27 -3.08 6.34
C MET A 283 22.71 -3.60 6.30
N ASN A 284 22.90 -4.90 6.54
CA ASN A 284 24.25 -5.47 6.42
C ASN A 284 24.69 -5.50 4.95
N LYS A 285 26.00 -5.66 4.76
CA LYS A 285 26.61 -5.64 3.43
C LYS A 285 26.00 -6.67 2.49
N ASP A 286 25.78 -7.88 2.95
CA ASP A 286 25.26 -8.97 2.10
C ASP A 286 23.83 -8.67 1.64
N ASP A 287 22.96 -8.23 2.54
CA ASP A 287 21.57 -7.85 2.24
C ASP A 287 21.52 -6.62 1.32
N PHE A 288 22.41 -5.64 1.52
CA PHE A 288 22.51 -4.45 0.67
C PHE A 288 23.02 -4.79 -0.73
N ASP A 289 24.05 -5.64 -0.84
CA ASP A 289 24.56 -6.14 -2.12
C ASP A 289 23.49 -6.98 -2.85
N ASN A 290 22.75 -7.80 -2.11
CA ASN A 290 21.62 -8.56 -2.63
C ASN A 290 20.51 -7.64 -3.12
N PHE A 291 20.20 -6.57 -2.40
CA PHE A 291 19.25 -5.55 -2.83
C PHE A 291 19.66 -4.93 -4.16
N ASN A 292 20.92 -4.50 -4.32
CA ASN A 292 21.38 -3.88 -5.58
C ASN A 292 21.42 -4.86 -6.77
N LYS A 293 21.68 -6.15 -6.53
CA LYS A 293 21.70 -7.18 -7.58
C LYS A 293 20.31 -7.66 -7.97
N ALA A 294 19.37 -7.67 -7.03
CA ALA A 294 18.02 -8.15 -7.17
C ALA A 294 17.22 -7.46 -8.29
N ASN A 295 16.17 -8.15 -8.75
CA ASN A 295 15.12 -7.52 -9.52
C ASN A 295 14.19 -6.73 -8.59
N THR A 296 13.33 -5.91 -9.18
CA THR A 296 12.36 -5.08 -8.48
C THR A 296 11.53 -5.79 -7.41
N LYS A 297 10.98 -6.97 -7.73
CA LYS A 297 10.16 -7.74 -6.78
C LYS A 297 11.00 -8.13 -5.57
N LYS A 298 12.21 -8.63 -5.82
CA LYS A 298 13.10 -9.07 -4.76
C LYS A 298 13.66 -7.91 -3.94
N GLN A 299 13.86 -6.74 -4.53
CA GLN A 299 14.20 -5.50 -3.82
C GLN A 299 13.11 -5.11 -2.81
N ALA A 300 11.84 -5.19 -3.21
CA ALA A 300 10.72 -4.96 -2.32
C ALA A 300 10.71 -5.95 -1.13
N GLU A 301 10.84 -7.24 -1.41
CA GLU A 301 10.89 -8.28 -0.37
C GLU A 301 12.05 -8.08 0.61
N ILE A 302 13.23 -7.67 0.13
CA ILE A 302 14.40 -7.42 0.98
C ILE A 302 14.16 -6.22 1.89
N LEU A 303 13.65 -5.10 1.36
CA LEU A 303 13.36 -3.91 2.15
C LEU A 303 12.30 -4.18 3.23
N GLU A 304 11.22 -4.86 2.85
CA GLU A 304 10.14 -5.24 3.75
C GLU A 304 10.66 -6.17 4.86
N THR A 305 11.40 -7.22 4.49
CA THR A 305 12.01 -8.15 5.45
C THR A 305 12.96 -7.44 6.41
N PHE A 306 13.79 -6.55 5.90
CA PHE A 306 14.70 -5.74 6.71
C PHE A 306 13.92 -4.91 7.73
N TYR A 307 12.98 -4.08 7.27
CA TYR A 307 12.20 -3.20 8.14
C TYR A 307 11.45 -3.99 9.24
N TYR A 308 10.77 -5.09 8.90
CA TYR A 308 10.06 -5.91 9.88
C TYR A 308 10.98 -6.60 10.87
N LYS A 309 12.17 -7.07 10.45
CA LYS A 309 13.15 -7.63 11.39
C LYS A 309 13.57 -6.58 12.41
N ILE A 310 13.83 -5.34 11.98
CA ILE A 310 14.17 -4.24 12.90
C ILE A 310 13.01 -3.95 13.85
N LEU A 311 11.77 -3.83 13.33
CA LEU A 311 10.58 -3.61 14.17
C LEU A 311 10.39 -4.71 15.22
N ASN A 312 10.48 -5.98 14.83
CA ASN A 312 10.28 -7.12 15.74
C ASN A 312 11.36 -7.18 16.84
N ILE A 313 12.60 -6.83 16.51
CA ILE A 313 13.67 -6.78 17.53
C ILE A 313 13.45 -5.58 18.45
N THR A 314 13.13 -4.40 17.90
CA THR A 314 12.91 -3.20 18.72
C THR A 314 11.67 -3.30 19.62
N GLU A 315 10.65 -4.09 19.23
CA GLU A 315 9.47 -4.40 20.05
C GLU A 315 9.85 -4.91 21.45
N THR A 316 10.92 -5.70 21.58
CA THR A 316 11.32 -6.24 22.88
C THR A 316 11.83 -5.16 23.85
N PHE A 317 12.05 -3.93 23.36
CA PHE A 317 12.51 -2.77 24.11
C PHE A 317 11.44 -1.68 24.25
N PHE A 318 10.34 -1.80 23.48
CA PHE A 318 9.18 -0.91 23.51
C PHE A 318 8.42 -0.92 24.84
N ILE A 319 8.40 -2.09 25.46
CA ILE A 319 7.59 -2.42 26.64
C ILE A 319 8.20 -1.78 27.88
#